data_AF-A0A3B0UQ58-F1
#
_entry.id   AF-A0A3B0UQ58-F1
#
_cell.length_a   1.000
_cell.length_b   1.000
_cell.length_c   1.000
_cell.angle_alpha   90.00
_cell.angle_beta   90.00
_cell.angle_gamma   90.00
#
_symmetry.space_group_name_H-M   'P 1'
#
loop_
_entity.id
_entity.type
_entity.pdbx_description
1 polymer ?
#
loop_
_entity_poly.entity_id
_entity_poly.type
_entity_poly.pdbx_seq_one_letter_code
_entity_poly.pdbx_strand_id
1 'polypeptide(L)'
;MEKEDFRKVKDNIRDPMRKLAMRMIKKGIKKKEVAFFYGVHVNTITNWVKKYRNQGSKGLKGLKRGVKSEDKKLLSSLEERQIQAMICDTMPDQLKLPYSLWTRKAVKELIEREFGLKLAITTTGDYLRSWGYTPQKLKKKAYEQNPKKIQQWLNEEYPAIKARAKQGNAEIHWGDSLPRHFGETRDSQHGRSYAPKGKTPVKKSMSKRFSINMISAITNQGKVEFMICKETMNADVFIKFLNQLIKGKKRKIYLILDNLRVHHSKIVKQWVEENKECI
;
A
#
# COMPACT_ATOMS: atom_id res chain seq x y z
N MET A 1 15.45 43.13 20.83
CA MET A 1 16.33 42.75 19.69
C MET A 1 16.36 41.23 19.65
N GLU A 2 15.75 40.62 18.62
CA GLU A 2 15.69 39.17 18.49
C GLU A 2 17.12 38.59 18.39
N LYS A 3 17.38 37.53 19.15
CA LYS A 3 18.70 36.89 19.19
C LYS A 3 18.84 35.96 17.99
N GLU A 4 19.61 36.35 16.98
CA GLU A 4 20.01 35.43 15.92
C GLU A 4 21.03 34.42 16.46
N ASP A 5 20.63 33.16 16.59
CA ASP A 5 21.53 32.07 16.98
C ASP A 5 22.52 31.78 15.84
N PHE A 6 23.81 31.98 16.11
CA PHE A 6 24.93 31.69 15.20
C PHE A 6 24.89 30.25 14.60
N ARG A 7 24.27 29.29 15.29
CA ARG A 7 24.12 27.89 14.82
C ARG A 7 23.17 27.74 13.63
N LYS A 8 22.26 28.69 13.43
CA LYS A 8 21.28 28.71 12.33
C LYS A 8 21.78 29.46 11.09
N VAL A 9 22.83 30.25 11.23
CA VAL A 9 23.42 31.06 10.14
C VAL A 9 24.09 30.18 9.07
N LYS A 10 23.91 30.52 7.78
CA LYS A 10 24.57 29.85 6.64
C LYS A 10 26.10 29.96 6.71
N ASP A 11 26.81 28.95 6.24
CA ASP A 11 28.29 28.89 6.34
C ASP A 11 29.00 30.09 5.67
N ASN A 12 28.46 30.62 4.57
CA ASN A 12 29.01 31.79 3.87
C ASN A 12 28.98 33.09 4.71
N ILE A 13 28.08 33.20 5.69
CA ILE A 13 27.88 34.42 6.49
C ILE A 13 28.68 34.34 7.81
N ARG A 14 29.02 33.13 8.27
CA ARG A 14 29.75 32.91 9.54
C ARG A 14 31.16 33.48 9.53
N ASP A 15 31.87 33.35 8.42
CA ASP A 15 33.24 33.84 8.30
C ASP A 15 33.32 35.38 8.37
N PRO A 16 32.46 36.13 7.65
CA PRO A 16 32.28 37.58 7.86
C PRO A 16 31.92 37.97 9.31
N MET A 17 30.98 37.25 9.95
CA MET A 17 30.57 37.53 11.33
C MET A 17 31.73 37.36 12.32
N ARG A 18 32.56 36.32 12.16
CA ARG A 18 33.77 36.13 12.97
C ARG A 18 34.77 37.27 12.78
N LYS A 19 34.95 37.76 11.56
CA LYS A 19 35.83 38.93 11.28
C LYS A 19 35.29 40.20 11.94
N LEU A 20 33.98 40.43 11.91
CA LEU A 20 33.33 41.57 12.57
C LEU A 20 33.45 41.50 14.09
N ALA A 21 33.21 40.33 14.69
CA ALA A 21 33.42 40.09 16.12
C ALA A 21 34.87 40.41 16.55
N MET A 22 35.86 40.04 15.73
CA MET A 22 37.26 40.38 16.00
C MET A 22 37.57 41.87 15.87
N ARG A 23 36.94 42.59 14.94
CA ARG A 23 37.06 44.07 14.84
C ARG A 23 36.48 44.76 16.07
N MET A 24 35.33 44.30 16.58
CA MET A 24 34.72 44.82 17.81
C MET A 24 35.64 44.64 19.03
N ILE A 25 36.30 43.48 19.14
CA ILE A 25 37.26 43.21 20.21
C ILE A 25 38.51 44.09 20.09
N LYS A 26 39.00 44.35 18.85
CA LYS A 26 40.12 45.30 18.63
C LYS A 26 39.75 46.73 19.01
N LYS A 27 38.48 47.12 18.89
CA LYS A 27 37.96 48.44 19.32
C LYS A 27 37.76 48.57 20.84
N GLY A 28 38.10 47.54 21.63
CA GLY A 28 38.04 47.60 23.10
C GLY A 28 36.71 47.13 23.71
N ILE A 29 35.76 46.62 22.93
CA ILE A 29 34.48 46.11 23.44
C ILE A 29 34.72 44.83 24.25
N LYS A 30 34.05 44.70 25.40
CA LYS A 30 34.20 43.54 26.28
C LYS A 30 33.70 42.26 25.60
N LYS A 31 34.44 41.16 25.77
CA LYS A 31 34.10 39.85 25.18
C LYS A 31 32.69 39.36 25.54
N LYS A 32 32.17 39.72 26.72
CA LYS A 32 30.81 39.38 27.18
C LYS A 32 29.73 40.06 26.33
N GLU A 33 29.93 41.31 25.96
CA GLU A 33 28.98 42.09 25.14
C GLU A 33 28.98 41.60 23.70
N VAL A 34 30.16 41.28 23.14
CA VAL A 34 30.27 40.67 21.80
C VAL A 34 29.60 39.30 21.77
N ALA A 35 29.77 38.48 22.80
CA ALA A 35 29.11 37.19 22.93
C ALA A 35 27.57 37.33 22.99
N PHE A 36 27.09 38.33 23.72
CA PHE A 36 25.66 38.66 23.80
C PHE A 36 25.10 39.10 22.44
N PHE A 37 25.80 39.97 21.71
CA PHE A 37 25.35 40.49 20.41
C PHE A 37 25.23 39.41 19.34
N TYR A 38 26.15 38.45 19.31
CA TYR A 38 26.16 37.36 18.30
C TYR A 38 25.47 36.07 18.77
N GLY A 39 24.84 36.06 19.96
CA GLY A 39 24.15 34.88 20.48
C GLY A 39 25.06 33.66 20.68
N VAL A 40 26.34 33.87 21.00
CA VAL A 40 27.34 32.79 21.20
C VAL A 40 27.87 32.78 22.63
N HIS A 41 28.39 31.63 23.07
CA HIS A 41 29.01 31.54 24.39
C HIS A 41 30.34 32.34 24.44
N VAL A 42 30.66 32.93 25.60
CA VAL A 42 31.89 33.74 25.79
C VAL A 42 33.17 32.94 25.48
N ASN A 43 33.16 31.64 25.75
CA ASN A 43 34.28 30.75 25.40
C ASN A 43 34.47 30.60 23.87
N THR A 44 33.40 30.68 23.08
CA THR A 44 33.47 30.64 21.62
C THR A 44 34.22 31.85 21.08
N ILE A 45 33.92 33.05 21.60
CA ILE A 45 34.64 34.28 21.28
C ILE A 45 36.10 34.19 21.72
N THR A 46 36.36 33.68 22.93
CA THR A 46 37.73 33.47 23.42
C THR A 46 38.54 32.54 22.51
N ASN A 47 37.93 31.47 22.01
CA ASN A 47 38.55 30.55 21.05
C ASN A 47 38.82 31.22 19.70
N TRP A 48 37.93 32.09 19.21
CA TRP A 48 38.17 32.86 17.98
C TRP A 48 39.34 33.82 18.14
N VAL A 49 39.46 34.50 19.29
CA VAL A 49 40.60 35.37 19.58
C VAL A 49 41.92 34.59 19.61
N LYS A 50 41.94 33.41 20.25
CA LYS A 50 43.12 32.53 20.26
C LYS A 50 43.51 32.08 18.85
N LYS A 51 42.54 31.64 18.04
CA LYS A 51 42.79 31.23 16.65
C LYS A 51 43.27 32.39 15.77
N TYR A 52 42.73 33.59 15.97
CA TYR A 52 43.16 34.78 15.25
C TYR A 52 44.59 35.21 15.64
N ARG A 53 44.97 35.08 16.91
CA ARG A 53 46.36 35.34 17.34
C ARG A 53 47.35 34.36 16.73
N ASN A 54 46.99 33.08 16.64
CA ASN A 54 47.90 32.04 16.16
C ASN A 54 47.99 31.96 14.63
N GLN A 55 46.89 32.21 13.91
CA GLN A 55 46.78 31.93 12.46
C GLN A 55 46.20 33.12 11.67
N GLY A 56 46.08 34.30 12.28
CA GLY A 56 45.54 35.49 11.65
C GLY A 56 44.12 35.31 11.11
N SER A 57 43.83 35.95 9.97
CA SER A 57 42.51 35.87 9.32
C SER A 57 42.16 34.47 8.79
N LYS A 58 43.16 33.60 8.56
CA LYS A 58 42.96 32.22 8.10
C LYS A 58 42.36 31.33 9.20
N GLY A 59 42.71 31.56 10.47
CA GLY A 59 42.19 30.83 11.62
C GLY A 59 40.71 31.09 11.97
N LEU A 60 40.10 32.11 11.34
CA LEU A 60 38.68 32.42 11.50
C LEU A 60 37.79 31.71 10.48
N LYS A 61 38.37 31.13 9.41
CA LYS A 61 37.61 30.31 8.46
C LYS A 61 37.10 29.05 9.16
N GLY A 62 35.81 28.79 9.02
CA GLY A 62 35.21 27.57 9.56
C GLY A 62 35.74 26.35 8.82
N LEU A 63 35.95 25.24 9.53
CA LEU A 63 36.03 23.95 8.86
C LEU A 63 34.67 23.69 8.20
N LYS A 64 34.68 23.17 6.96
CA LYS A 64 33.46 22.69 6.32
C LYS A 64 32.83 21.67 7.27
N ARG A 65 31.54 21.87 7.59
CA ARG A 65 30.80 20.86 8.35
C ARG A 65 30.88 19.55 7.58
N GLY A 66 31.15 18.45 8.30
CA GLY A 66 31.08 17.13 7.70
C GLY A 66 29.70 16.88 7.11
N VAL A 67 29.67 16.12 6.02
CA VAL A 67 28.44 15.62 5.41
C VAL A 67 27.67 14.84 6.49
N LYS A 68 26.36 15.06 6.62
CA LYS A 68 25.54 14.32 7.59
C LYS A 68 25.67 12.83 7.30
N SER A 69 25.60 11.98 8.34
CA SER A 69 25.71 10.53 8.14
C SER A 69 24.66 9.98 7.17
N GLU A 70 23.51 10.65 7.08
CA GLU A 70 22.39 10.37 6.16
C GLU A 70 22.73 10.63 4.68
N ASP A 71 23.69 11.51 4.42
CA ASP A 71 24.12 11.90 3.07
C ASP A 71 25.35 11.09 2.61
N LYS A 72 25.90 10.21 3.46
CA LYS A 72 26.96 9.26 3.09
C LYS A 72 26.35 8.06 2.38
N LYS A 73 25.89 8.26 1.16
CA LYS A 73 25.43 7.17 0.29
C LYS A 73 26.63 6.34 -0.17
N LEU A 74 26.53 5.03 0.03
CA LEU A 74 27.43 4.01 -0.52
C LEU A 74 27.18 3.78 -2.02
N LEU A 75 25.94 3.99 -2.48
CA LEU A 75 25.56 3.88 -3.88
C LEU A 75 25.70 5.23 -4.59
N SER A 76 26.28 5.20 -5.78
CA SER A 76 26.25 6.32 -6.73
C SER A 76 24.82 6.56 -7.23
N SER A 77 24.49 7.80 -7.58
CA SER A 77 23.18 8.15 -8.15
C SER A 77 22.85 7.38 -9.43
N LEU A 78 23.87 6.89 -10.17
CA LEU A 78 23.67 6.07 -11.36
C LEU A 78 23.27 4.64 -10.99
N GLU A 79 23.93 4.05 -9.99
CA GLU A 79 23.64 2.72 -9.46
C GLU A 79 22.23 2.69 -8.84
N GLU A 80 21.86 3.73 -8.09
CA GLU A 80 20.51 3.88 -7.53
C GLU A 80 19.43 3.83 -8.62
N ARG A 81 19.65 4.49 -9.76
CA ARG A 81 18.68 4.50 -10.88
C ARG A 81 18.60 3.15 -11.58
N GLN A 82 19.73 2.46 -11.74
CA GLN A 82 19.75 1.10 -12.32
C GLN A 82 18.95 0.13 -11.45
N ILE A 83 19.12 0.19 -10.14
CA ILE A 83 18.36 -0.64 -9.19
C ILE A 83 16.86 -0.31 -9.27
N GLN A 84 16.50 0.97 -9.32
CA GLN A 84 15.10 1.39 -9.45
C GLN A 84 14.46 0.88 -10.75
N ALA A 85 15.18 0.96 -11.87
CA ALA A 85 14.72 0.42 -13.15
C ALA A 85 14.49 -1.10 -13.05
N MET A 86 15.45 -1.86 -12.51
CA MET A 86 15.31 -3.31 -12.32
C MET A 86 14.12 -3.67 -11.44
N ILE A 87 13.88 -2.95 -10.34
CA ILE A 87 12.74 -3.19 -9.44
C ILE A 87 11.40 -2.91 -10.13
N CYS A 88 11.33 -1.91 -11.00
CA CYS A 88 10.11 -1.54 -11.73
C CYS A 88 9.81 -2.48 -12.89
N ASP A 89 10.83 -2.89 -13.64
CA ASP A 89 10.66 -3.62 -14.89
C ASP A 89 10.61 -5.14 -14.71
N THR A 90 11.16 -5.66 -13.60
CA THR A 90 11.29 -7.11 -13.38
C THR A 90 10.79 -7.57 -12.03
N MET A 91 10.39 -8.84 -11.96
CA MET A 91 10.13 -9.54 -10.70
C MET A 91 11.38 -10.30 -10.23
N PRO A 92 11.59 -10.49 -8.92
CA PRO A 92 12.80 -11.14 -8.42
C PRO A 92 12.98 -12.57 -8.95
N ASP A 93 11.89 -13.28 -9.25
CA ASP A 93 11.89 -14.61 -9.87
C ASP A 93 12.55 -14.61 -11.27
N GLN A 94 12.28 -13.58 -12.08
CA GLN A 94 12.92 -13.41 -13.40
C GLN A 94 14.44 -13.18 -13.29
N LEU A 95 14.88 -12.65 -12.17
CA LEU A 95 16.29 -12.44 -11.85
C LEU A 95 16.93 -13.64 -11.14
N LYS A 96 16.23 -14.78 -11.06
CA LYS A 96 16.66 -16.01 -10.38
C LYS A 96 16.94 -15.81 -8.89
N LEU A 97 16.29 -14.83 -8.25
CA LEU A 97 16.36 -14.66 -6.81
C LEU A 97 15.34 -15.58 -6.12
N PRO A 98 15.63 -16.12 -4.92
CA PRO A 98 14.76 -17.06 -4.20
C PRO A 98 13.55 -16.37 -3.53
N TYR A 99 13.04 -15.29 -4.12
CA TYR A 99 11.92 -14.51 -3.59
C TYR A 99 10.86 -14.32 -4.65
N SER A 100 9.60 -14.56 -4.29
CA SER A 100 8.47 -14.27 -5.18
C SER A 100 8.19 -12.77 -5.34
N LEU A 101 8.66 -11.93 -4.40
CA LEU A 101 8.37 -10.49 -4.34
C LEU A 101 9.58 -9.68 -3.87
N TRP A 102 9.60 -8.39 -4.24
CA TRP A 102 10.61 -7.44 -3.79
C TRP A 102 10.49 -7.17 -2.28
N THR A 103 11.34 -7.82 -1.50
CA THR A 103 11.54 -7.53 -0.08
C THR A 103 12.84 -6.76 0.13
N ARG A 104 13.05 -6.17 1.32
CA ARG A 104 14.33 -5.54 1.67
C ARG A 104 15.52 -6.51 1.52
N LYS A 105 15.30 -7.81 1.75
CA LYS A 105 16.31 -8.86 1.56
C LYS A 105 16.58 -9.11 0.08
N ALA A 106 15.53 -9.21 -0.74
CA ALA A 106 15.66 -9.36 -2.19
C ALA A 106 16.42 -8.19 -2.83
N VAL A 107 16.10 -6.95 -2.43
CA VAL A 107 16.81 -5.76 -2.92
C VAL A 107 18.26 -5.73 -2.44
N LYS A 108 18.53 -6.12 -1.19
CA LYS A 108 19.90 -6.23 -0.69
C LYS A 108 20.72 -7.23 -1.53
N GLU A 109 20.15 -8.40 -1.80
CA GLU A 109 20.81 -9.47 -2.55
C GLU A 109 21.02 -9.08 -4.01
N LEU A 110 20.08 -8.34 -4.61
CA LEU A 110 20.26 -7.73 -5.93
C LEU A 110 21.46 -6.77 -5.94
N ILE A 111 21.55 -5.86 -4.96
CA ILE A 111 22.64 -4.88 -4.87
C ILE A 111 23.99 -5.57 -4.68
N GLU A 112 24.03 -6.61 -3.84
CA GLU A 112 25.25 -7.38 -3.60
C GLU A 112 25.70 -8.14 -4.86
N ARG A 113 24.76 -8.65 -5.67
CA ARG A 113 25.05 -9.35 -6.91
C ARG A 113 25.53 -8.43 -8.04
N GLU A 114 24.85 -7.30 -8.24
CA GLU A 114 25.13 -6.41 -9.38
C GLU A 114 26.34 -5.51 -9.13
N PHE A 115 26.54 -5.06 -7.88
CA PHE A 115 27.58 -4.07 -7.56
C PHE A 115 28.63 -4.57 -6.56
N GLY A 116 28.49 -5.80 -6.03
CA GLY A 116 29.42 -6.34 -5.03
C GLY A 116 29.34 -5.64 -3.66
N LEU A 117 28.34 -4.78 -3.43
CA LEU A 117 28.22 -3.94 -2.24
C LEU A 117 27.38 -4.62 -1.15
N LYS A 118 28.03 -4.97 -0.04
CA LYS A 118 27.35 -5.55 1.13
C LYS A 118 26.68 -4.46 1.97
N LEU A 119 25.39 -4.25 1.75
CA LEU A 119 24.58 -3.33 2.55
C LEU A 119 23.92 -4.02 3.76
N ALA A 120 23.73 -3.27 4.84
CA ALA A 120 22.87 -3.70 5.94
C ALA A 120 21.40 -3.62 5.52
N ILE A 121 20.56 -4.54 6.02
CA ILE A 121 19.12 -4.60 5.67
C ILE A 121 18.38 -3.31 6.04
N THR A 122 18.80 -2.67 7.13
CA THR A 122 18.29 -1.37 7.58
C THR A 122 18.61 -0.28 6.55
N THR A 123 19.87 -0.19 6.12
CA THR A 123 20.32 0.76 5.10
C THR A 123 19.60 0.56 3.77
N THR A 124 19.36 -0.68 3.34
CA THR A 124 18.53 -0.97 2.16
C THR A 124 17.10 -0.43 2.33
N GLY A 125 16.54 -0.53 3.54
CA GLY A 125 15.25 0.07 3.87
C GLY A 125 15.25 1.59 3.80
N ASP A 126 16.34 2.24 4.25
CA ASP A 126 16.50 3.68 4.17
C ASP A 126 16.64 4.17 2.73
N TYR A 127 17.37 3.44 1.87
CA TYR A 127 17.44 3.69 0.44
C TYR A 127 16.06 3.61 -0.22
N LEU A 128 15.32 2.52 0.01
CA LEU A 128 13.98 2.36 -0.54
C LEU A 128 13.05 3.50 -0.10
N ARG A 129 13.14 3.94 1.16
CA ARG A 129 12.39 5.10 1.65
C ARG A 129 12.82 6.39 0.96
N SER A 130 14.12 6.60 0.78
CA SER A 130 14.67 7.78 0.10
C SER A 130 14.24 7.86 -1.37
N TRP A 131 14.05 6.71 -2.02
CA TRP A 131 13.55 6.59 -3.39
C TRP A 131 12.01 6.69 -3.47
N GLY A 132 11.30 6.80 -2.34
CA GLY A 132 9.84 6.90 -2.28
C GLY A 132 9.10 5.55 -2.30
N TYR A 133 9.80 4.42 -2.21
CA TYR A 133 9.16 3.11 -2.16
C TYR A 133 8.57 2.87 -0.77
N THR A 134 7.34 2.39 -0.76
CA THR A 134 6.60 2.05 0.46
C THR A 134 6.07 0.62 0.34
N PRO A 135 5.96 -0.14 1.45
CA PRO A 135 5.29 -1.43 1.42
C PRO A 135 3.82 -1.24 1.02
N GLN A 136 3.48 -1.62 -0.21
CA GLN A 136 2.13 -1.52 -0.74
C GLN A 136 1.41 -2.87 -0.61
N LYS A 137 0.14 -2.84 -0.20
CA LYS A 137 -0.70 -4.04 -0.21
C LYS A 137 -1.03 -4.36 -1.66
N LEU A 138 -0.64 -5.55 -2.10
CA LEU A 138 -0.95 -6.05 -3.43
C LEU A 138 -2.46 -6.02 -3.68
N LYS A 139 -2.85 -5.46 -4.82
CA LYS A 139 -4.22 -5.59 -5.31
C LYS A 139 -4.41 -7.03 -5.75
N LYS A 140 -5.36 -7.73 -5.13
CA LYS A 140 -5.75 -9.08 -5.56
C LYS A 140 -6.44 -8.95 -6.92
N LYS A 141 -5.88 -9.58 -7.95
CA LYS A 141 -6.54 -9.81 -9.24
C LYS A 141 -6.66 -11.31 -9.43
N ALA A 142 -7.83 -11.77 -9.86
CA ALA A 142 -8.00 -13.17 -10.22
C ALA A 142 -7.25 -13.43 -11.53
N TYR A 143 -6.49 -14.52 -11.60
CA TYR A 143 -5.75 -14.90 -12.81
C TYR A 143 -6.70 -15.15 -14.00
N GLU A 144 -7.88 -15.69 -13.72
CA GLU A 144 -8.92 -16.02 -14.70
C GLU A 144 -9.65 -14.78 -15.27
N GLN A 145 -9.38 -13.59 -14.72
CA GLN A 145 -10.05 -12.35 -15.12
C GLN A 145 -9.63 -11.93 -16.53
N ASN A 146 -10.55 -11.94 -17.49
CA ASN A 146 -10.30 -11.42 -18.84
C ASN A 146 -10.78 -9.95 -18.93
N PRO A 147 -9.87 -8.96 -18.94
CA PRO A 147 -10.25 -7.54 -18.91
C PRO A 147 -11.00 -7.11 -20.17
N LYS A 148 -10.72 -7.70 -21.33
CA LYS A 148 -11.40 -7.38 -22.59
C LYS A 148 -12.88 -7.76 -22.53
N LYS A 149 -13.19 -8.97 -22.04
CA LYS A 149 -14.58 -9.43 -21.86
C LYS A 149 -15.35 -8.56 -20.87
N ILE A 150 -14.69 -8.13 -19.79
CA ILE A 150 -15.32 -7.23 -18.81
C ILE A 150 -15.64 -5.88 -19.43
N GLN A 151 -14.71 -5.29 -20.18
CA GLN A 151 -14.94 -4.02 -20.87
C GLN A 151 -16.07 -4.12 -21.88
N GLN A 152 -16.08 -5.19 -22.69
CA GLN A 152 -17.14 -5.43 -23.66
C GLN A 152 -18.51 -5.56 -22.96
N TRP A 153 -18.59 -6.33 -21.88
CA TRP A 153 -19.83 -6.51 -21.13
C TRP A 153 -20.35 -5.20 -20.52
N LEU A 154 -19.45 -4.38 -19.96
CA LEU A 154 -19.81 -3.08 -19.36
C LEU A 154 -20.25 -2.06 -20.41
N ASN A 155 -19.66 -2.06 -21.60
CA ASN A 155 -19.92 -1.07 -22.64
C ASN A 155 -21.10 -1.43 -23.54
N GLU A 156 -21.32 -2.72 -23.79
CA GLU A 156 -22.29 -3.20 -24.78
C GLU A 156 -23.44 -3.97 -24.13
N GLU A 157 -23.14 -5.08 -23.45
CA GLU A 157 -24.16 -6.03 -22.99
C GLU A 157 -25.05 -5.45 -21.87
N TYR A 158 -24.45 -4.87 -20.82
CA TYR A 158 -25.21 -4.34 -19.71
C TYR A 158 -26.09 -3.14 -20.09
N PRO A 159 -25.60 -2.14 -20.86
CA PRO A 159 -26.46 -1.06 -21.36
C PRO A 159 -27.63 -1.57 -22.20
N ALA A 160 -27.42 -2.60 -23.04
CA ALA A 160 -28.49 -3.21 -23.83
C ALA A 160 -29.54 -3.90 -22.94
N ILE A 161 -29.12 -4.65 -21.91
CA ILE A 161 -30.03 -5.27 -20.93
C ILE A 161 -30.81 -4.18 -20.18
N LYS A 162 -30.14 -3.11 -19.76
CA LYS A 162 -30.77 -1.98 -19.04
C LYS A 162 -31.80 -1.26 -19.92
N ALA A 163 -31.52 -1.06 -21.20
CA ALA A 163 -32.44 -0.46 -22.14
C ALA A 163 -33.70 -1.33 -22.33
N ARG A 164 -33.53 -2.65 -22.53
CA ARG A 164 -34.64 -3.61 -22.66
C ARG A 164 -35.49 -3.68 -21.38
N ALA A 165 -34.84 -3.73 -20.22
CA ALA A 165 -35.54 -3.75 -18.95
C ALA A 165 -36.38 -2.47 -18.73
N LYS A 166 -35.85 -1.31 -19.15
CA LYS A 166 -36.58 -0.05 -19.09
C LYS A 166 -37.78 -0.01 -20.04
N GLN A 167 -37.64 -0.55 -21.25
CA GLN A 167 -38.74 -0.63 -22.23
C GLN A 167 -39.86 -1.56 -21.76
N GLY A 168 -39.53 -2.71 -21.16
CA GLY A 168 -40.49 -3.71 -20.68
C GLY A 168 -41.00 -3.51 -19.26
N ASN A 169 -40.68 -2.38 -18.60
CA ASN A 169 -40.96 -2.14 -17.17
C ASN A 169 -40.55 -3.32 -16.26
N ALA A 170 -39.40 -3.92 -16.57
CA ALA A 170 -38.89 -5.12 -15.93
C ALA A 170 -37.87 -4.78 -14.82
N GLU A 171 -37.73 -5.67 -13.85
CA GLU A 171 -36.76 -5.52 -12.75
C GLU A 171 -35.45 -6.23 -13.09
N ILE A 172 -34.31 -5.58 -12.83
CA ILE A 172 -32.99 -6.23 -12.94
C ILE A 172 -32.59 -6.75 -11.57
N HIS A 173 -32.32 -8.04 -11.51
CA HIS A 173 -31.87 -8.77 -10.33
C HIS A 173 -30.47 -9.32 -10.59
N TRP A 174 -29.59 -9.18 -9.62
CA TRP A 174 -28.23 -9.71 -9.65
C TRP A 174 -28.17 -10.91 -8.70
N GLY A 175 -28.07 -12.10 -9.27
CA GLY A 175 -28.01 -13.34 -8.54
C GLY A 175 -26.58 -13.76 -8.25
N ASP A 176 -26.33 -14.18 -7.01
CA ASP A 176 -25.07 -14.81 -6.62
C ASP A 176 -25.35 -15.98 -5.66
N SER A 177 -24.49 -17.00 -5.75
CA SER A 177 -24.48 -18.12 -4.83
C SER A 177 -23.28 -18.03 -3.89
N LEU A 178 -23.57 -17.86 -2.61
CA LEU A 178 -22.56 -17.75 -1.58
C LEU A 178 -22.53 -19.03 -0.76
N PRO A 179 -21.55 -19.91 -0.96
CA PRO A 179 -21.27 -20.96 0.01
C PRO A 179 -20.76 -20.30 1.28
N ARG A 180 -21.53 -20.39 2.36
CA ARG A 180 -21.12 -19.89 3.66
C ARG A 180 -20.69 -21.06 4.53
N HIS A 181 -19.38 -21.23 4.65
CA HIS A 181 -18.81 -22.14 5.63
C HIS A 181 -18.91 -21.52 7.02
N PHE A 182 -19.70 -22.13 7.91
CA PHE A 182 -19.70 -21.81 9.33
C PHE A 182 -18.72 -22.75 10.05
N GLY A 183 -17.86 -22.16 10.88
CA GLY A 183 -16.69 -22.81 11.48
C GLY A 183 -15.41 -22.16 10.96
N GLU A 184 -14.73 -21.42 11.86
CA GLU A 184 -13.45 -20.67 11.71
C GLU A 184 -12.96 -20.36 10.28
N THR A 185 -13.83 -19.90 9.40
CA THR A 185 -13.43 -19.40 8.10
C THR A 185 -13.73 -17.92 8.11
N ARG A 186 -12.72 -17.15 8.57
CA ARG A 186 -12.66 -15.68 8.77
C ARG A 186 -12.70 -15.14 10.21
N ASP A 187 -12.46 -15.97 11.23
CA ASP A 187 -11.78 -15.40 12.40
C ASP A 187 -10.42 -14.89 11.92
N SER A 188 -10.09 -13.63 12.20
CA SER A 188 -8.82 -13.05 11.81
C SER A 188 -7.68 -13.98 12.23
N GLN A 189 -6.94 -14.54 11.27
CA GLN A 189 -5.70 -15.29 11.55
C GLN A 189 -4.60 -14.39 12.17
N HIS A 190 -4.88 -13.09 12.32
CA HIS A 190 -3.98 -12.07 12.85
C HIS A 190 -4.08 -11.87 14.36
N GLY A 191 -4.73 -12.77 15.10
CA GLY A 191 -4.71 -12.74 16.56
C GLY A 191 -3.28 -12.93 17.07
N ARG A 192 -2.65 -11.85 17.55
CA ARG A 192 -1.33 -11.90 18.19
C ARG A 192 -1.53 -11.69 19.69
N SER A 193 -0.96 -12.58 20.50
CA SER A 193 -0.85 -12.39 21.94
C SER A 193 0.63 -12.41 22.34
N TYR A 194 0.95 -11.73 23.44
CA TYR A 194 2.27 -11.79 24.03
C TYR A 194 2.45 -13.14 24.75
N ALA A 195 3.52 -13.87 24.42
CA ALA A 195 3.91 -15.09 25.09
C ALA A 195 5.44 -15.20 25.17
N PRO A 196 6.00 -15.88 26.20
CA PRO A 196 7.44 -16.07 26.31
C PRO A 196 8.04 -16.76 25.08
N LYS A 197 9.28 -16.40 24.73
CA LYS A 197 10.00 -17.00 23.60
C LYS A 197 10.03 -18.53 23.74
N GLY A 198 9.50 -19.23 22.74
CA GLY A 198 9.40 -20.70 22.73
C GLY A 198 8.13 -21.28 23.37
N LYS A 199 7.25 -20.46 23.96
CA LYS A 199 5.96 -20.90 24.50
C LYS A 199 4.80 -20.37 23.65
N THR A 200 4.36 -21.16 22.68
CA THR A 200 3.24 -20.79 21.80
C THR A 200 1.90 -21.00 22.54
N PRO A 201 1.06 -19.96 22.70
CA PRO A 201 -0.24 -20.10 23.35
C PRO A 201 -1.22 -20.86 22.44
N VAL A 202 -2.01 -21.75 23.03
CA VAL A 202 -2.97 -22.59 22.30
C VAL A 202 -4.37 -21.99 22.37
N LYS A 203 -4.92 -21.56 21.23
CA LYS A 203 -6.35 -21.21 21.09
C LYS A 203 -7.12 -22.50 20.77
N LYS A 204 -8.09 -22.87 21.62
CA LYS A 204 -9.03 -23.97 21.31
C LYS A 204 -10.12 -23.43 20.40
N SER A 205 -10.41 -24.15 19.32
CA SER A 205 -11.50 -23.81 18.42
C SER A 205 -12.37 -25.01 18.06
N MET A 206 -13.60 -24.73 17.64
CA MET A 206 -14.54 -25.74 17.16
C MET A 206 -14.05 -26.30 15.83
N SER A 207 -13.63 -27.57 15.82
CA SER A 207 -13.14 -28.26 14.62
C SER A 207 -14.27 -28.64 13.65
N LYS A 208 -15.50 -28.82 14.15
CA LYS A 208 -16.63 -29.24 13.32
C LYS A 208 -17.11 -28.09 12.44
N ARG A 209 -16.80 -28.19 11.15
CA ARG A 209 -17.28 -27.28 10.11
C ARG A 209 -18.67 -27.71 9.66
N PHE A 210 -19.58 -26.76 9.52
CA PHE A 210 -20.85 -26.98 8.83
C PHE A 210 -21.02 -25.91 7.75
N SER A 211 -21.33 -26.33 6.52
CA SER A 211 -21.58 -25.40 5.42
C SER A 211 -23.07 -25.15 5.29
N ILE A 212 -23.44 -23.88 5.17
CA ILE A 212 -24.78 -23.47 4.73
C ILE A 212 -24.60 -22.70 3.44
N ASN A 213 -25.30 -23.08 2.39
CA ASN A 213 -25.29 -22.37 1.14
C ASN A 213 -26.42 -21.35 1.13
N MET A 214 -26.19 -20.21 0.49
CA MET A 214 -27.20 -19.17 0.34
C MET A 214 -27.22 -18.74 -1.13
N ILE A 215 -28.43 -18.66 -1.69
CA ILE A 215 -28.68 -18.06 -2.99
C ILE A 215 -29.36 -16.74 -2.73
N SER A 216 -28.87 -15.66 -3.32
CA SER A 216 -29.48 -14.35 -3.19
C SER A 216 -29.55 -13.63 -4.51
N ALA A 217 -30.64 -12.91 -4.74
CA ALA A 217 -30.81 -11.94 -5.79
C ALA A 217 -30.93 -10.54 -5.18
N ILE A 218 -30.20 -9.56 -5.70
CA ILE A 218 -30.32 -8.15 -5.30
C ILE A 218 -30.78 -7.30 -6.47
N THR A 219 -31.72 -6.40 -6.24
CA THR A 219 -32.17 -5.43 -7.26
C THR A 219 -31.26 -4.20 -7.30
N ASN A 220 -31.33 -3.41 -8.38
CA ASN A 220 -30.64 -2.11 -8.44
C ASN A 220 -31.11 -1.11 -7.36
N GLN A 221 -32.26 -1.36 -6.72
CA GLN A 221 -32.78 -0.56 -5.60
C GLN A 221 -32.27 -1.07 -4.23
N GLY A 222 -31.51 -2.17 -4.21
CA GLY A 222 -30.98 -2.77 -2.98
C GLY A 222 -31.92 -3.74 -2.29
N LYS A 223 -33.09 -4.06 -2.85
CA LYS A 223 -33.94 -5.13 -2.31
C LYS A 223 -33.26 -6.48 -2.51
N VAL A 224 -33.08 -7.23 -1.42
CA VAL A 224 -32.47 -8.56 -1.41
C VAL A 224 -33.54 -9.62 -1.20
N GLU A 225 -33.57 -10.63 -2.07
CA GLU A 225 -34.41 -11.82 -1.95
C GLU A 225 -33.46 -13.03 -1.90
N PHE A 226 -33.57 -13.87 -0.87
CA PHE A 226 -32.62 -14.96 -0.64
C PHE A 226 -33.29 -16.24 -0.17
N MET A 227 -32.63 -17.37 -0.45
CA MET A 227 -33.01 -18.70 0.00
C MET A 227 -31.80 -19.37 0.64
N ILE A 228 -32.01 -19.95 1.82
CA ILE A 228 -30.99 -20.71 2.54
C ILE A 228 -31.12 -22.19 2.17
N CYS A 229 -30.02 -22.80 1.77
CA CYS A 229 -29.95 -24.21 1.37
C CYS A 229 -28.89 -24.92 2.21
N LYS A 230 -29.25 -26.03 2.85
CA LYS A 230 -28.28 -26.88 3.57
C LYS A 230 -27.47 -27.75 2.60
N GLU A 231 -28.02 -28.00 1.42
CA GLU A 231 -27.45 -28.85 0.38
C GLU A 231 -26.54 -28.06 -0.57
N THR A 232 -25.66 -28.78 -1.29
CA THR A 232 -24.82 -28.22 -2.36
C THR A 232 -25.68 -27.64 -3.48
N MET A 233 -25.22 -26.54 -4.07
CA MET A 233 -25.87 -25.93 -5.23
C MET A 233 -25.94 -26.92 -6.40
N ASN A 234 -27.16 -27.36 -6.74
CA ASN A 234 -27.45 -28.17 -7.92
C ASN A 234 -28.55 -27.49 -8.76
N ALA A 235 -28.84 -28.04 -9.94
CA ALA A 235 -29.83 -27.48 -10.85
C ALA A 235 -31.24 -27.41 -10.22
N ASP A 236 -31.63 -28.43 -9.44
CA ASP A 236 -32.96 -28.51 -8.82
C ASP A 236 -33.16 -27.45 -7.72
N VAL A 237 -32.16 -27.25 -6.87
CA VAL A 237 -32.15 -26.20 -5.84
C VAL A 237 -32.19 -24.83 -6.50
N PHE A 238 -31.48 -24.66 -7.61
CA PHE A 238 -31.53 -23.42 -8.38
C PHE A 238 -32.91 -23.16 -8.99
N ILE A 239 -33.54 -24.17 -9.60
CA ILE A 239 -34.92 -24.06 -10.13
C ILE A 239 -35.93 -23.76 -9.01
N LYS A 240 -35.78 -24.38 -7.83
CA LYS A 240 -36.59 -24.04 -6.64
C LYS A 240 -36.46 -22.56 -6.27
N PHE A 241 -35.26 -22.00 -6.34
CA PHE A 241 -35.04 -20.58 -6.11
C PHE A 241 -35.72 -19.72 -7.18
N LEU A 242 -35.57 -20.05 -8.47
CA LEU A 242 -36.18 -19.29 -9.55
C LEU A 242 -37.71 -19.30 -9.46
N ASN A 243 -38.32 -20.45 -9.16
CA ASN A 243 -39.76 -20.57 -8.93
C ASN A 243 -40.23 -19.68 -7.78
N GLN A 244 -39.46 -19.58 -6.69
CA GLN A 244 -39.77 -18.67 -5.59
C GLN A 244 -39.57 -17.20 -5.97
N LEU A 245 -38.56 -16.89 -6.79
CA LEU A 245 -38.24 -15.54 -7.22
C LEU A 245 -39.36 -14.95 -8.09
N ILE A 246 -39.93 -15.74 -9.00
CA ILE A 246 -41.03 -15.30 -9.87
C ILE A 246 -42.40 -15.30 -9.16
N LYS A 247 -42.52 -16.04 -8.04
CA LYS A 247 -43.81 -16.22 -7.36
C LYS A 247 -44.38 -14.89 -6.88
N GLY A 248 -45.55 -14.51 -7.40
CA GLY A 248 -46.26 -13.28 -7.01
C GLY A 248 -45.71 -12.00 -7.66
N LYS A 249 -44.79 -12.10 -8.62
CA LYS A 249 -44.26 -10.96 -9.35
C LYS A 249 -45.15 -10.63 -10.54
N LYS A 250 -45.48 -9.35 -10.70
CA LYS A 250 -46.28 -8.83 -11.82
C LYS A 250 -45.41 -8.28 -12.96
N ARG A 251 -44.12 -8.14 -12.73
CA ARG A 251 -43.15 -7.57 -13.68
C ARG A 251 -42.18 -8.65 -14.09
N LYS A 252 -41.77 -8.62 -15.36
CA LYS A 252 -40.70 -9.46 -15.87
C LYS A 252 -39.40 -9.19 -15.12
N ILE A 253 -38.61 -10.23 -14.89
CA ILE A 253 -37.32 -10.14 -14.19
C ILE A 253 -36.21 -10.37 -15.20
N TYR A 254 -35.16 -9.57 -15.18
CA TYR A 254 -33.89 -9.86 -15.82
C TYR A 254 -32.90 -10.30 -14.74
N LEU A 255 -32.63 -11.61 -14.68
CA LEU A 255 -31.70 -12.18 -13.72
C LEU A 255 -30.29 -12.27 -14.33
N ILE A 256 -29.35 -11.51 -13.80
CA ILE A 256 -27.93 -11.54 -14.16
C ILE A 256 -27.20 -12.44 -13.17
N LEU A 257 -26.51 -13.46 -13.67
CA LEU A 257 -25.81 -14.48 -12.88
C LEU A 257 -24.33 -14.52 -13.23
N ASP A 258 -23.54 -15.20 -12.40
CA ASP A 258 -22.17 -15.57 -12.76
C ASP A 258 -22.15 -16.68 -13.82
N ASN A 259 -20.94 -17.12 -14.22
CA ASN A 259 -20.77 -18.15 -15.23
C ASN A 259 -20.69 -19.57 -14.65
N LEU A 260 -21.42 -19.85 -13.56
CA LEU A 260 -21.39 -21.18 -12.94
C LEU A 260 -21.99 -22.26 -13.86
N ARG A 261 -21.39 -23.45 -13.86
CA ARG A 261 -21.84 -24.59 -14.70
C ARG A 261 -23.31 -24.98 -14.49
N VAL A 262 -23.83 -24.79 -13.28
CA VAL A 262 -25.22 -25.14 -12.93
C VAL A 262 -26.23 -24.33 -13.74
N HIS A 263 -25.93 -23.05 -14.01
CA HIS A 263 -26.77 -22.16 -14.82
C HIS A 263 -26.88 -22.60 -16.28
N HIS A 264 -25.89 -23.34 -16.78
CA HIS A 264 -25.85 -23.85 -18.15
C HIS A 264 -26.46 -25.23 -18.33
N SER A 265 -26.96 -25.84 -17.25
CA SER A 265 -27.56 -27.18 -17.30
C SER A 265 -28.80 -27.19 -18.21
N LYS A 266 -29.04 -28.33 -18.88
CA LYS A 266 -30.15 -28.48 -19.83
C LYS A 266 -31.51 -28.21 -19.17
N ILE A 267 -31.69 -28.68 -17.94
CA ILE A 267 -32.93 -28.53 -17.16
C ILE A 267 -33.20 -27.05 -16.86
N VAL A 268 -32.17 -26.29 -16.47
CA VAL A 268 -32.31 -24.84 -16.22
C VAL A 268 -32.64 -24.09 -17.51
N LYS A 269 -31.99 -24.42 -18.63
CA LYS A 269 -32.29 -23.80 -19.93
C LYS A 269 -33.72 -24.07 -20.39
N GLN A 270 -34.19 -25.30 -20.22
CA GLN A 270 -35.57 -25.67 -20.52
C GLN A 270 -36.55 -24.89 -19.63
N TRP A 271 -36.29 -24.82 -18.32
CA TRP A 271 -37.14 -24.07 -17.40
C TRP A 271 -37.20 -22.56 -17.75
N VAL A 272 -36.07 -21.96 -18.15
CA VAL A 272 -36.03 -20.56 -18.61
C VAL A 272 -36.87 -20.37 -19.87
N GLU A 273 -36.82 -21.31 -20.81
CA GLU A 273 -37.63 -21.29 -22.04
C GLU A 273 -39.13 -21.30 -21.72
N GLU A 274 -39.54 -22.17 -20.79
CA GLU A 274 -40.93 -22.29 -20.34
C GLU A 274 -41.44 -21.05 -19.58
N ASN A 275 -40.54 -20.25 -18.98
CA ASN A 275 -40.88 -19.10 -18.12
C ASN A 275 -40.46 -17.74 -18.71
N LYS A 276 -40.21 -17.66 -20.02
CA LYS A 276 -39.72 -16.44 -20.73
C LYS A 276 -40.55 -15.17 -20.53
N GLU A 277 -41.82 -15.28 -20.20
CA GLU A 277 -42.65 -14.09 -19.95
C GLU A 277 -42.37 -13.49 -18.56
N CYS A 278 -41.92 -14.32 -17.61
CA CYS A 278 -41.69 -13.96 -16.22
C CYS A 278 -40.21 -13.64 -15.93
N ILE A 279 -39.25 -14.25 -16.65
CA ILE A 279 -37.79 -14.15 -16.41
C ILE A 279 -36.94 -14.02 -17.68
#